data_AF-A0A543PC79-F1
#
_entry.id   AF-A0A543PC79-F1
#
_cell.length_a   1.000
_cell.length_b   1.000
_cell.length_c   1.000
_cell.angle_alpha   90.00
_cell.angle_beta   90.00
_cell.angle_gamma   90.00
#
_symmetry.space_group_name_H-M   'P 1'
#
loop_
_entity.id
_entity.type
_entity.pdbx_description
1 polymer ?
#
loop_
_entity_poly.entity_id
_entity_poly.type
_entity_poly.pdbx_seq_one_letter_code
_entity_poly.pdbx_strand_id
1 'polypeptide(L)'
;MSLETQQREKREELQTAWYAFQYWTGTQDESRFRESYLGHYTDREAFGEELLARLGADGRLARLPDWLRAYIRLDGEAVVRDFERAGHFYVFEAPEGGGTFVFDRHSYAAGE
;
A
#
# COMPACT_ATOMS: atom_id res chain seq x y z
N MET A 1 -0.75 23.61 11.04
CA MET A 1 -1.02 23.44 9.59
C MET A 1 -2.45 23.86 9.30
N SER A 2 -2.69 24.66 8.25
CA SER A 2 -4.04 25.13 7.90
C SER A 2 -4.86 24.00 7.25
N LEU A 3 -6.19 24.04 7.40
CA LEU A 3 -7.12 23.09 6.76
C LEU A 3 -6.97 23.12 5.23
N GLU A 4 -6.75 24.30 4.66
CA GLU A 4 -6.59 24.49 3.21
C GLU A 4 -5.32 23.82 2.67
N THR A 5 -4.24 23.80 3.47
CA THR A 5 -2.98 23.14 3.11
C THR A 5 -3.16 21.63 3.05
N GLN A 6 -3.82 21.03 4.06
CA GLN A 6 -4.07 19.59 4.09
C GLN A 6 -4.99 19.13 2.94
N GLN A 7 -6.00 19.94 2.60
CA GLN A 7 -6.90 19.64 1.49
C GLN A 7 -6.20 19.69 0.14
N ARG A 8 -5.21 20.58 -0.01
CA ARG A 8 -4.40 20.68 -1.22
C ARG A 8 -3.47 19.47 -1.35
N GLU A 9 -2.74 19.13 -0.30
CA GLU A 9 -1.82 17.98 -0.28
C GLU A 9 -2.58 16.69 -0.63
N LYS A 10 -3.71 16.45 0.03
CA LYS A 10 -4.54 15.26 -0.24
C LYS A 10 -5.06 15.20 -1.68
N ARG A 11 -5.30 16.35 -2.31
CA ARG A 11 -5.72 16.41 -3.71
C ARG A 11 -4.57 16.06 -4.66
N GLU A 12 -3.37 16.56 -4.37
CA GLU A 12 -2.15 16.26 -5.13
C GLU A 12 -1.78 14.76 -5.02
N GLU A 13 -1.93 14.17 -3.83
CA GLU A 13 -1.77 12.71 -3.62
C GLU A 13 -2.77 11.90 -4.45
N LEU A 14 -4.06 12.22 -4.36
CA LEU A 14 -5.10 11.50 -5.11
C LEU A 14 -4.91 11.64 -6.63
N GLN A 15 -4.45 12.81 -7.09
CA GLN A 15 -4.13 13.02 -8.49
C GLN A 15 -2.96 12.13 -8.95
N THR A 16 -1.92 12.01 -8.12
CA THR A 16 -0.78 11.12 -8.39
C THR A 16 -1.22 9.66 -8.41
N ALA A 17 -2.01 9.23 -7.42
CA ALA A 17 -2.59 7.89 -7.37
C ALA A 17 -3.43 7.57 -8.60
N TRP A 18 -4.24 8.53 -9.05
CA TRP A 18 -5.05 8.39 -10.26
C TRP A 18 -4.18 8.18 -11.50
N TYR A 19 -3.12 8.98 -11.70
CA TYR A 19 -2.21 8.80 -12.84
C TYR A 19 -1.47 7.45 -12.78
N ALA A 20 -1.04 7.02 -11.61
CA ALA A 20 -0.40 5.72 -11.43
C ALA A 20 -1.35 4.56 -11.79
N PHE A 21 -2.61 4.64 -11.36
CA PHE A 21 -3.65 3.67 -11.69
C PHE A 21 -3.91 3.59 -13.19
N GLN A 22 -4.05 4.74 -13.86
CA GLN A 22 -4.25 4.80 -15.31
C GLN A 22 -3.06 4.21 -16.08
N TYR A 23 -1.83 4.49 -15.63
CA TYR A 23 -0.62 3.94 -16.23
C TYR A 23 -0.56 2.41 -16.10
N TRP A 24 -0.92 1.87 -14.94
CA TRP A 24 -0.91 0.44 -14.67
C TRP A 24 -2.02 -0.33 -15.40
N THR A 25 -3.24 0.23 -15.46
CA THR A 25 -4.44 -0.49 -15.93
C THR A 25 -4.89 -0.13 -17.34
N GLY A 26 -4.46 1.02 -17.87
CA GLY A 26 -4.91 1.57 -19.15
C GLY A 26 -6.36 2.09 -19.17
N THR A 27 -7.11 2.03 -18.05
CA THR A 27 -8.50 2.51 -17.98
C THR A 27 -8.59 3.96 -17.47
N GLN A 28 -9.70 4.63 -17.79
CA GLN A 28 -10.09 5.93 -17.22
C GLN A 28 -11.34 5.82 -16.33
N ASP A 29 -11.67 4.62 -15.85
CA ASP A 29 -12.79 4.38 -14.95
C ASP A 29 -12.45 4.77 -13.51
N GLU A 30 -13.02 5.90 -13.06
CA GLU A 30 -12.81 6.42 -11.72
C GLU A 30 -13.40 5.52 -10.62
N SER A 31 -14.49 4.80 -10.91
CA SER A 31 -15.09 3.87 -9.94
C SER A 31 -14.14 2.72 -9.65
N ARG A 32 -13.50 2.16 -10.68
CA ARG A 32 -12.48 1.11 -10.52
C ARG A 32 -11.26 1.58 -9.75
N PHE A 33 -10.85 2.84 -9.93
CA PHE A 33 -9.79 3.42 -9.10
C PHE A 33 -10.20 3.46 -7.62
N ARG A 34 -11.40 3.98 -7.32
CA ARG A 34 -11.87 4.07 -5.93
C ARG A 34 -12.01 2.70 -5.26
N GLU A 35 -12.37 1.68 -6.02
CA GLU A 35 -12.49 0.30 -5.53
C GLU A 35 -11.13 -0.40 -5.34
N SER A 36 -10.14 -0.08 -6.17
CA SER A 36 -8.80 -0.69 -6.10
C SER A 36 -7.85 0.04 -5.17
N TYR A 37 -8.01 1.36 -4.97
CA TYR A 37 -7.05 2.15 -4.21
C TYR A 37 -7.04 1.79 -2.72
N LEU A 38 -5.92 1.20 -2.26
CA LEU A 38 -5.73 0.76 -0.88
C LEU A 38 -5.13 1.85 0.01
N GLY A 39 -4.39 2.80 -0.56
CA GLY A 39 -3.87 3.95 0.17
C GLY A 39 -2.53 4.48 -0.34
N HIS A 40 -2.08 5.54 0.35
CA HIS A 40 -0.77 6.17 0.21
C HIS A 40 0.03 5.95 1.51
N TYR A 41 1.26 5.51 1.37
CA TYR A 41 2.18 5.15 2.43
C TYR A 41 3.52 5.85 2.24
N THR A 42 4.31 6.01 3.30
CA THR A 42 5.63 6.64 3.21
C THR A 42 6.59 5.87 2.31
N ASP A 43 6.54 4.54 2.36
CA ASP A 43 7.34 3.62 1.55
C ASP A 43 6.70 2.22 1.55
N ARG A 44 7.36 1.26 0.90
CA ARG A 44 6.94 -0.14 0.85
C ARG A 44 7.01 -0.82 2.22
N GLU A 45 7.96 -0.43 3.07
CA GLU A 45 8.12 -1.02 4.40
C GLU A 45 6.90 -0.69 5.26
N ALA A 46 6.46 0.58 5.28
CA ALA A 46 5.28 1.04 6.00
C ALA A 46 4.00 0.30 5.56
N PHE A 47 3.80 0.10 4.26
CA PHE A 47 2.68 -0.71 3.77
C PHE A 47 2.81 -2.17 4.20
N GLY A 48 4.02 -2.75 4.15
CA GLY A 48 4.30 -4.11 4.55
C GLY A 48 4.04 -4.37 6.03
N GLU A 49 4.42 -3.42 6.90
CA GLU A 49 4.10 -3.45 8.33
C GLU A 49 2.59 -3.46 8.57
N GLU A 50 1.84 -2.59 7.91
CA GLU A 50 0.38 -2.56 8.02
C GLU A 50 -0.27 -3.86 7.50
N LEU A 51 0.23 -4.40 6.38
CA LEU A 51 -0.22 -5.67 5.82
C LEU A 51 0.02 -6.83 6.79
N LEU A 52 1.21 -6.90 7.39
CA LEU A 52 1.55 -7.90 8.39
C LEU A 52 0.66 -7.78 9.64
N ALA A 53 0.41 -6.57 10.11
CA ALA A 53 -0.51 -6.32 11.22
C ALA A 53 -1.92 -6.81 10.89
N ARG A 54 -2.43 -6.51 9.69
CA ARG A 54 -3.73 -7.00 9.19
C ARG A 54 -3.80 -8.53 9.09
N LEU A 55 -2.69 -9.20 8.76
CA LEU A 55 -2.56 -10.67 8.76
C LEU A 55 -2.40 -11.28 10.17
N GLY A 56 -2.41 -10.45 11.22
CA GLY A 56 -2.30 -10.86 12.61
C GLY A 56 -0.89 -11.21 13.06
N ALA A 57 0.14 -10.66 12.40
CA ALA A 57 1.53 -10.89 12.76
C ALA A 57 1.85 -10.43 14.20
N ASP A 58 1.33 -9.27 14.62
CA ASP A 58 1.56 -8.72 15.97
C ASP A 58 1.10 -9.67 17.08
N GLY A 59 -0.09 -10.26 16.91
CA GLY A 59 -0.63 -11.23 17.85
C GLY A 59 0.20 -12.51 17.93
N ARG A 60 0.88 -12.90 16.84
CA ARG A 60 1.82 -14.04 16.84
C ARG A 60 3.14 -13.67 17.50
N LEU A 61 3.69 -12.49 17.19
CA LEU A 61 4.91 -11.99 17.81
C LEU A 61 4.75 -11.84 19.33
N ALA A 62 3.59 -11.36 19.80
CA ALA A 62 3.31 -11.17 21.22
C ALA A 62 3.29 -12.49 22.03
N ARG A 63 3.08 -13.64 21.38
CA ARG A 63 3.10 -14.97 22.02
C ARG A 63 4.51 -15.55 22.17
N LEU A 64 5.50 -14.93 21.54
CA LEU A 64 6.87 -15.40 21.64
C LEU A 64 7.44 -15.06 23.03
N PRO A 65 8.33 -15.91 23.57
CA PRO A 65 9.07 -15.59 24.78
C PRO A 65 9.78 -14.23 24.65
N ASP A 66 9.83 -13.45 25.73
CA ASP A 66 10.40 -12.10 25.75
C ASP A 66 11.82 -12.04 25.17
N TRP A 67 12.63 -13.03 25.53
CA TRP A 67 14.01 -13.12 25.04
C TRP A 67 14.09 -13.29 23.53
N LEU A 68 13.10 -13.94 22.90
CA LEU A 68 13.09 -14.19 21.46
C LEU A 68 12.52 -13.00 20.68
N ARG A 69 11.55 -12.28 21.24
CA ARG A 69 10.97 -11.06 20.64
C ARG A 69 12.01 -10.00 20.34
N ALA A 70 13.07 -9.93 21.16
CA ALA A 70 14.17 -8.98 20.96
C ALA A 70 15.01 -9.24 19.69
N TYR A 71 14.92 -10.44 19.11
CA TYR A 71 15.75 -10.84 17.96
C TYR A 71 14.97 -11.08 16.67
N ILE A 72 13.65 -11.02 16.69
CA ILE A 72 12.83 -11.25 15.50
C ILE A 72 12.30 -9.92 14.98
N ARG A 73 12.59 -9.65 13.71
CA ARG A 73 11.98 -8.57 12.93
C ARG A 73 11.33 -9.19 11.70
N LEU A 74 10.14 -8.71 11.35
CA LEU A 74 9.50 -9.08 10.10
C LEU A 74 9.92 -8.10 9.03
N ASP A 75 10.23 -8.62 7.85
CA ASP A 75 10.64 -7.83 6.71
C ASP A 75 9.39 -7.44 5.90
N GLY A 76 8.87 -6.25 6.17
CA GLY A 76 7.67 -5.73 5.53
C GLY A 76 7.84 -5.61 4.01
N GLU A 77 9.00 -5.12 3.56
CA GLU A 77 9.30 -4.96 2.14
C GLU A 77 9.31 -6.30 1.40
N ALA A 78 9.93 -7.34 1.99
CA ALA A 78 9.94 -8.68 1.42
C ALA A 78 8.52 -9.24 1.27
N VAL A 79 7.65 -9.03 2.26
CA VAL A 79 6.24 -9.45 2.19
C VAL A 79 5.52 -8.72 1.06
N VAL A 80 5.71 -7.40 0.93
CA VAL A 80 5.08 -6.61 -0.14
C VAL A 80 5.54 -7.10 -1.51
N ARG A 81 6.84 -7.32 -1.70
CA ARG A 81 7.42 -7.86 -2.94
C ARG A 81 6.83 -9.22 -3.30
N ASP A 82 6.67 -10.10 -2.32
CA ASP A 82 6.18 -11.46 -2.57
C ASP A 82 4.68 -11.45 -2.93
N PHE A 83 3.87 -10.62 -2.28
CA PHE A 83 2.45 -10.46 -2.63
C PHE A 83 2.23 -9.76 -3.98
N GLU A 84 3.05 -8.77 -4.32
CA GLU A 84 3.02 -8.11 -5.63
C GLU A 84 3.36 -9.10 -6.75
N ARG A 85 4.40 -9.93 -6.56
CA ARG A 85 4.77 -10.99 -7.51
C ARG A 85 3.68 -12.05 -7.67
N ALA A 86 2.96 -12.36 -6.60
CA ALA A 86 1.80 -13.24 -6.63
C ALA A 86 0.56 -12.58 -7.27
N GLY A 87 0.62 -11.29 -7.57
CA GLY A 87 -0.46 -10.56 -8.23
C GLY A 87 -1.62 -10.20 -7.30
N HIS A 88 -1.39 -10.05 -6.00
CA HIS A 88 -2.43 -9.60 -5.07
C HIS A 88 -2.73 -8.10 -5.19
N PHE A 89 -1.70 -7.29 -5.42
CA PHE A 89 -1.80 -5.85 -5.60
C PHE A 89 -0.70 -5.35 -6.52
N TYR A 90 -0.78 -4.08 -6.89
CA TYR A 90 0.24 -3.31 -7.58
C TYR A 90 0.73 -2.18 -6.68
N VAL A 91 2.04 -1.93 -6.71
CA VAL A 91 2.69 -0.89 -5.92
C VAL A 91 3.37 0.12 -6.86
N PHE A 92 3.06 1.40 -6.68
CA PHE A 92 3.71 2.49 -7.39
C PHE A 92 4.50 3.35 -6.41
N GLU A 93 5.81 3.46 -6.63
CA GLU A 93 6.70 4.35 -5.88
C GLU A 93 6.80 5.69 -6.60
N ALA A 94 6.33 6.76 -5.95
CA ALA A 94 6.45 8.09 -6.51
C ALA A 94 7.91 8.58 -6.48
N PRO A 95 8.32 9.37 -7.49
CA PRO A 95 9.63 10.01 -7.51
C PRO A 95 9.88 10.89 -6.28
N GLU A 96 11.16 11.18 -6.01
CA GLU A 96 11.61 12.18 -5.03
C GLU A 96 11.09 11.96 -3.59
N GLY A 97 10.74 10.73 -3.23
CA GLY A 97 10.22 10.41 -1.90
C GLY A 97 8.75 10.79 -1.71
N GLY A 98 7.99 10.95 -2.79
CA GLY A 98 6.55 11.21 -2.77
C GLY A 98 5.68 10.04 -2.29
N GLY A 99 6.28 9.03 -1.67
CA GLY A 99 5.62 7.88 -1.07
C GLY A 99 5.27 6.74 -2.02
N THR A 100 4.48 5.80 -1.51
CA THR A 100 4.08 4.56 -2.15
C THR A 100 2.57 4.46 -2.23
N PHE A 101 2.05 4.21 -3.43
CA PHE A 101 0.62 4.09 -3.72
C PHE A 101 0.28 2.64 -4.03
N VAL A 102 -0.75 2.10 -3.39
CA VAL A 102 -1.07 0.68 -3.47
C VAL A 102 -2.47 0.45 -4.02
N PHE A 103 -2.61 -0.53 -4.91
CA PHE A 103 -3.85 -0.86 -5.59
C PHE A 103 -4.13 -2.35 -5.57
N ASP A 104 -5.33 -2.76 -5.16
CA ASP A 104 -5.79 -4.15 -5.25
C ASP A 104 -5.94 -4.56 -6.73
N ARG A 105 -5.41 -5.73 -7.07
CA ARG A 105 -5.47 -6.30 -8.42
C ARG A 105 -6.71 -7.17 -8.66
N HIS A 106 -7.28 -7.75 -7.62
CA HIS A 106 -8.45 -8.63 -7.72
C HIS A 106 -9.73 -7.84 -8.01
N SER A 107 -9.87 -6.63 -7.45
CA SER A 107 -10.98 -5.73 -7.79
C SER A 107 -10.97 -5.30 -9.25
N TYR A 108 -9.81 -5.33 -9.92
CA TYR A 108 -9.69 -5.09 -11.36
C TYR A 108 -10.01 -6.33 -12.23
N ALA A 109 -9.62 -7.54 -11.79
CA ALA A 109 -9.78 -8.77 -12.57
C ALA A 109 -11.20 -9.38 -12.55
N ALA A 110 -12.05 -9.00 -11.58
CA ALA A 110 -13.42 -9.52 -11.45
C ALA A 110 -14.43 -8.90 -12.45
N GLY A 111 -13.97 -8.02 -13.35
CA GLY A 111 -14.79 -7.31 -14.32
C GLY A 111 -14.57 -7.70 -15.79
N GLU A 112 -13.89 -8.82 -16.07
CA GLU A 112 -13.76 -9.44 -17.40
C GLU A 112 -14.58 -10.73 -17.52
#